data_AF-A0A7X7F216-F1
#
_entry.id   AF-A0A7X7F216-F1
#
_cell.length_a   1.000
_cell.length_b   1.000
_cell.length_c   1.000
_cell.angle_alpha   90.00
_cell.angle_beta   90.00
_cell.angle_gamma   90.00
#
_symmetry.space_group_name_H-M   'P 1'
#
loop_
_entity.id
_entity.type
_entity.pdbx_description
1 polymer ?
#
loop_
_entity_poly.entity_id
_entity_poly.type
_entity_poly.pdbx_seq_one_letter_code
_entity_poly.pdbx_strand_id
1 'polypeptide(L)'
;MIEQAIFTSAETDRLAGYQVVATSPGVSEADQRELAIWGPSHGSLIDSGPDGVSFNFHPLPSGAYCVSRTTMAGGEYSGRGRQVYTQCLVVPSDDLARFANNPFAVLRAALAGGALEVQHQIPRQLEPMQLFGHTPAVDSALLARLSSRPGVSWLATLVQAALSCPSLALVGGAEPEHLIAGILNCLPPECRTRFSFSTGLCYSPRRPFRVTTLVDDPAEWRQARRRYGAVVLDLSHAPPVEFAPMDGWARLIEHVLKSGQVSFLAAQFSKRRFELTADDLPALALQLMEEFDANALPPKRRDEAAAARKMAEPAKPGDWLDGLQQAHAAHRRFRGGATISTPSSRNLVGPSHQLSTGCPELLERLEQLDDLVFEAIDGDAQALAKLRETWPKLHEELAEPLLAESREQYLRHALFIWQGSTEDTGAHDPARAVHALDVLSILFDEA
;
A
#
# COMPACT_ATOMS: atom_id res chain seq x y z
N MET A 1 14.66 -7.49 19.15
CA MET A 1 13.74 -6.56 19.82
C MET A 1 14.02 -5.17 19.30
N ILE A 2 12.98 -4.43 18.97
CA ILE A 2 13.04 -3.02 18.61
C ILE A 2 12.48 -2.18 19.76
N GLU A 3 12.87 -0.91 19.81
CA GLU A 3 12.39 0.02 20.84
C GLU A 3 11.18 0.81 20.33
N GLN A 4 10.42 1.42 21.23
CA GLN A 4 9.23 2.20 20.88
C GLN A 4 9.23 3.56 21.54
N ALA A 5 8.51 4.51 20.95
CA ALA A 5 8.18 5.79 21.56
C ALA A 5 6.78 6.24 21.15
N ILE A 6 6.13 7.02 22.01
CA ILE A 6 4.86 7.69 21.70
C ILE A 6 5.09 9.19 21.72
N PHE A 7 4.73 9.85 20.63
CA PHE A 7 4.71 11.30 20.50
C PHE A 7 3.26 11.77 20.38
N THR A 8 2.81 12.62 21.31
CA THR A 8 1.47 13.19 21.28
C THR A 8 1.38 14.43 22.16
N SER A 9 0.23 15.12 22.11
CA SER A 9 -0.06 16.24 22.98
C SER A 9 -0.44 15.75 24.38
N ALA A 10 0.32 16.13 25.40
CA ALA A 10 -0.01 15.79 26.79
C ALA A 10 0.36 16.91 27.74
N GLU A 11 -0.38 16.99 28.85
CA GLU A 11 -0.02 17.77 30.02
C GLU A 11 0.68 16.84 31.02
N THR A 12 1.94 17.14 31.29
CA THR A 12 2.77 16.40 32.26
C THR A 12 3.32 17.37 33.29
N ASP A 13 3.80 16.86 34.42
CA ASP A 13 4.42 17.69 35.48
C ASP A 13 5.61 18.55 34.99
N ARG A 14 6.20 18.22 33.82
CA ARG A 14 7.39 18.88 33.27
C ARG A 14 7.10 19.81 32.10
N LEU A 15 6.14 19.45 31.26
CA LEU A 15 5.90 20.06 29.95
C LEU A 15 4.43 19.90 29.55
N ALA A 16 3.92 20.90 28.83
CA ALA A 16 2.59 20.90 28.24
C ALA A 16 2.71 21.04 26.72
N GLY A 17 1.97 20.21 25.98
CA GLY A 17 1.89 20.22 24.52
C GLY A 17 2.47 18.98 23.86
N TYR A 18 2.81 19.08 22.58
CA TYR A 18 3.34 17.98 21.79
C TYR A 18 4.76 17.61 22.19
N GLN A 19 4.93 16.38 22.64
CA GLN A 19 6.21 15.85 23.13
C GLN A 19 6.24 14.33 23.03
N VAL A 20 7.44 13.75 23.22
CA VAL A 20 7.58 12.32 23.48
C VAL A 20 7.11 12.06 24.91
N VAL A 21 6.02 11.32 25.06
CA VAL A 21 5.35 11.10 26.36
C VAL A 21 5.69 9.75 26.99
N ALA A 22 6.15 8.80 26.18
CA ALA A 22 6.56 7.47 26.64
C ALA A 22 7.62 6.90 25.70
N THR A 23 8.58 6.16 26.25
CA THR A 23 9.62 5.47 25.50
C THR A 23 9.91 4.10 26.10
N SER A 24 10.44 3.21 25.29
CA SER A 24 11.11 2.00 25.77
C SER A 24 12.49 2.33 26.34
N PRO A 25 13.06 1.47 27.21
CA PRO A 25 14.31 1.75 27.91
C PRO A 25 15.52 1.99 26.98
N GLY A 26 15.53 1.40 25.79
CA GLY A 26 16.65 1.50 24.85
C GLY A 26 16.66 2.77 23.98
N VAL A 27 15.64 3.63 24.06
CA VAL A 27 15.60 4.87 23.29
C VAL A 27 16.50 5.93 23.93
N SER A 28 17.59 6.29 23.25
CA SER A 28 18.54 7.29 23.73
C SER A 28 17.93 8.70 23.83
N GLU A 29 18.46 9.55 24.69
CA GLU A 29 18.00 10.96 24.78
C GLU A 29 18.18 11.73 23.47
N ALA A 30 19.24 11.42 22.70
CA ALA A 30 19.50 12.05 21.41
C ALA A 30 18.39 11.69 20.41
N ASP A 31 17.99 10.42 20.38
CA ASP A 31 16.88 9.97 19.53
C ASP A 31 15.55 10.56 19.98
N GLN A 32 15.29 10.68 21.30
CA GLN A 32 14.08 11.32 21.80
C GLN A 32 13.97 12.78 21.35
N ARG A 33 15.08 13.54 21.38
CA ARG A 33 15.11 14.92 20.89
C ARG A 33 14.88 14.97 19.38
N GLU A 34 15.48 14.06 18.63
CA GLU A 34 15.24 13.95 17.20
C GLU A 34 13.77 13.65 16.90
N LEU A 35 13.18 12.63 17.55
CA LEU A 35 11.77 12.28 17.41
C LEU A 35 10.85 13.48 17.68
N ALA A 36 11.18 14.35 18.64
CA ALA A 36 10.41 15.56 18.91
C ALA A 36 10.46 16.61 17.78
N ILE A 37 11.53 16.64 16.97
CA ILE A 37 11.66 17.51 15.79
C ILE A 37 10.78 16.98 14.65
N TRP A 38 10.78 15.66 14.45
CA TRP A 38 9.98 14.99 13.42
C TRP A 38 8.50 14.84 13.81
N GLY A 39 8.18 14.94 15.09
CA GLY A 39 6.83 14.83 15.64
C GLY A 39 5.84 15.85 15.03
N PRO A 40 4.67 15.41 14.55
CA PRO A 40 3.64 16.29 14.04
C PRO A 40 2.83 16.94 15.17
N SER A 41 2.54 18.23 15.06
CA SER A 41 1.61 18.92 15.95
C SER A 41 0.17 18.84 15.42
N HIS A 42 -0.78 19.42 16.15
CA HIS A 42 -2.17 19.59 15.72
C HIS A 42 -2.28 20.10 14.28
N GLY A 43 -3.27 19.59 13.54
CA GLY A 43 -3.54 19.98 12.15
C GLY A 43 -2.44 19.59 11.15
N SER A 44 -1.48 18.75 11.54
CA SER A 44 -0.41 18.31 10.64
C SER A 44 -0.76 17.11 9.77
N LEU A 45 -1.92 16.47 9.95
CA LEU A 45 -2.39 15.42 9.04
C LEU A 45 -3.15 16.06 7.87
N ILE A 46 -2.84 15.63 6.65
CA ILE A 46 -3.52 16.07 5.42
C ILE A 46 -4.99 15.69 5.48
N ASP A 47 -5.27 14.42 5.79
CA ASP A 47 -6.62 13.96 6.08
C ASP A 47 -6.91 14.20 7.56
N SER A 48 -7.85 15.11 7.82
CA SER A 48 -8.32 15.46 9.16
C SER A 48 -9.51 14.61 9.63
N GLY A 49 -9.97 13.69 8.78
CA GLY A 49 -10.97 12.67 9.07
C GLY A 49 -10.54 11.70 10.17
N PRO A 50 -11.47 10.90 10.70
CA PRO A 50 -11.17 9.90 11.74
C PRO A 50 -10.15 8.85 11.27
N ASP A 51 -10.15 8.53 9.97
CA ASP A 51 -9.26 7.54 9.36
C ASP A 51 -7.94 8.13 8.86
N GLY A 52 -7.74 9.44 9.08
CA GLY A 52 -6.54 10.16 8.66
C GLY A 52 -5.28 9.52 9.25
N VAL A 53 -4.40 9.05 8.36
CA VAL A 53 -3.17 8.34 8.72
C VAL A 53 -1.97 8.88 7.94
N SER A 54 -0.82 8.91 8.58
CA SER A 54 0.47 9.07 7.91
C SER A 54 1.46 8.03 8.39
N PHE A 55 2.19 7.46 7.45
CA PHE A 55 3.34 6.63 7.70
C PHE A 55 4.59 7.43 7.38
N ASN A 56 5.54 7.44 8.31
CA ASN A 56 6.73 8.26 8.17
C ASN A 56 7.99 7.46 8.48
N PHE A 57 9.08 7.82 7.82
CA PHE A 57 10.38 7.18 7.98
C PHE A 57 11.50 8.22 7.98
N HIS A 58 12.44 8.11 8.92
CA HIS A 58 13.63 8.95 8.97
C HIS A 58 14.75 8.30 9.80
N PRO A 59 16.03 8.65 9.55
CA PRO A 59 17.15 8.20 10.37
C PRO A 59 17.13 8.85 11.77
N LEU A 60 17.82 8.22 12.71
CA LEU A 60 18.03 8.72 14.07
C LEU A 60 19.54 8.86 14.38
N PRO A 61 19.93 9.76 15.32
CA PRO A 61 21.33 9.98 15.70
C PRO A 61 22.08 8.73 16.16
N SER A 62 21.39 7.76 16.78
CA SER A 62 22.01 6.50 17.20
C SER A 62 22.42 5.56 16.04
N GLY A 63 22.04 5.87 14.80
CA GLY A 63 22.17 4.98 13.65
C GLY A 63 20.98 4.02 13.49
N ALA A 64 20.02 4.04 14.42
CA ALA A 64 18.72 3.43 14.24
C ALA A 64 17.85 4.26 13.26
N TYR A 65 16.69 3.72 12.94
CA TYR A 65 15.70 4.39 12.10
C TYR A 65 14.36 4.48 12.82
N CYS A 66 13.66 5.59 12.63
CA CYS A 66 12.27 5.73 13.05
C CYS A 66 11.36 5.29 11.91
N VAL A 67 10.49 4.33 12.19
CA VAL A 67 9.33 3.98 11.35
C VAL A 67 8.09 4.30 12.18
N SER A 68 7.26 5.23 11.74
CA SER A 68 6.16 5.75 12.56
C SER A 68 4.82 5.70 11.86
N ARG A 69 3.76 5.55 12.67
CA ARG A 69 2.37 5.71 12.27
C ARG A 69 1.77 6.86 13.07
N THR A 70 1.24 7.83 12.37
CA THR A 70 0.53 8.98 12.91
C THR A 70 -0.94 8.87 12.59
N THR A 71 -1.82 9.00 13.58
CA THR A 71 -3.27 8.99 13.42
C THR A 71 -3.94 10.08 14.24
N MET A 72 -5.22 10.32 13.94
CA MET A 72 -6.09 11.05 14.85
C MET A 72 -6.35 10.24 16.13
N ALA A 73 -6.37 10.91 17.28
CA ALA A 73 -6.55 10.29 18.60
C ALA A 73 -7.47 11.11 19.50
N GLY A 74 -8.68 11.42 19.01
CA GLY A 74 -9.69 12.15 19.76
C GLY A 74 -9.43 13.65 19.85
N GLY A 75 -9.99 14.30 20.88
CA GLY A 75 -9.83 15.73 21.13
C GLY A 75 -8.58 16.05 21.95
N GLU A 76 -7.91 17.16 21.65
CA GLU A 76 -6.79 17.62 22.47
C GLU A 76 -7.21 18.03 23.87
N TYR A 77 -6.34 17.78 24.86
CA TYR A 77 -6.54 18.24 26.23
C TYR A 77 -6.76 19.76 26.31
N SER A 78 -6.12 20.54 25.42
CA SER A 78 -6.27 22.00 25.37
C SER A 78 -7.57 22.49 24.72
N GLY A 79 -8.41 21.60 24.17
CA GLY A 79 -9.65 21.97 23.47
C GLY A 79 -9.46 22.72 22.15
N ARG A 80 -8.21 22.79 21.64
CA ARG A 80 -7.84 23.56 20.44
C ARG A 80 -7.99 22.81 19.11
N GLY A 81 -8.42 21.55 19.18
CA GLY A 81 -8.61 20.74 18.00
C GLY A 81 -8.56 19.26 18.32
N ARG A 82 -8.30 18.47 17.28
CA ARG A 82 -8.13 17.02 17.41
C ARG A 82 -6.66 16.69 17.66
N GLN A 83 -6.43 15.76 18.58
CA GLN A 83 -5.12 15.30 18.99
C GLN A 83 -4.54 14.37 17.92
N VAL A 84 -3.25 14.53 17.66
CA VAL A 84 -2.49 13.62 16.82
C VAL A 84 -1.69 12.68 17.71
N TYR A 85 -1.74 11.38 17.42
CA TYR A 85 -0.98 10.34 18.11
C TYR A 85 -0.01 9.72 17.13
N THR A 86 1.28 9.73 17.49
CA THR A 86 2.33 9.11 16.68
C THR A 86 2.99 8.00 17.47
N GLN A 87 2.82 6.76 17.01
CA GLN A 87 3.60 5.61 17.49
C GLN A 87 4.87 5.51 16.65
N CYS A 88 6.02 5.59 17.30
CA CYS A 88 7.34 5.46 16.70
C CYS A 88 7.93 4.09 17.02
N LEU A 89 8.35 3.36 15.97
CA LEU A 89 9.18 2.18 16.07
C LEU A 89 10.63 2.60 15.84
N VAL A 90 11.49 2.39 16.82
CA VAL A 90 12.93 2.67 16.75
C VAL A 90 13.64 1.37 16.40
N VAL A 91 14.01 1.25 15.12
CA VAL A 91 14.47 0.01 14.50
C VAL A 91 15.98 0.08 14.29
N PRO A 92 16.77 -0.82 14.92
CA PRO A 92 18.20 -0.93 14.64
C PRO A 92 18.47 -1.26 13.16
N SER A 93 19.64 -0.88 12.66
CA SER A 93 20.04 -1.11 11.26
C SER A 93 19.92 -2.58 10.83
N ASP A 94 20.34 -3.50 11.69
CA ASP A 94 20.36 -4.93 11.39
C ASP A 94 18.94 -5.52 11.31
N ASP A 95 18.04 -5.03 12.18
CA ASP A 95 16.63 -5.43 12.13
C ASP A 95 15.94 -4.86 10.90
N LEU A 96 16.23 -3.61 10.51
CA LEU A 96 15.70 -3.02 9.28
C LEU A 96 16.22 -3.76 8.02
N ALA A 97 17.47 -4.21 8.04
CA ALA A 97 18.08 -4.98 6.96
C ALA A 97 17.39 -6.34 6.74
N ARG A 98 16.86 -6.98 7.79
CA ARG A 98 16.04 -8.21 7.67
C ARG A 98 14.77 -8.01 6.82
N PHE A 99 14.27 -6.78 6.77
CA PHE A 99 13.14 -6.36 5.93
C PHE A 99 13.59 -5.70 4.62
N ALA A 100 14.82 -6.01 4.16
CA ALA A 100 15.42 -5.44 2.96
C ALA A 100 15.39 -3.90 2.94
N ASN A 101 15.60 -3.29 4.11
CA ASN A 101 15.52 -1.84 4.32
C ASN A 101 14.22 -1.22 3.82
N ASN A 102 13.10 -1.92 3.96
CA ASN A 102 11.78 -1.44 3.56
C ASN A 102 10.94 -1.06 4.79
N PRO A 103 10.73 0.25 5.06
CA PRO A 103 9.95 0.72 6.21
C PRO A 103 8.49 0.27 6.18
N PHE A 104 7.88 0.12 5.00
CA PHE A 104 6.51 -0.38 4.88
C PHE A 104 6.38 -1.86 5.27
N ALA A 105 7.44 -2.66 5.04
CA ALA A 105 7.46 -4.03 5.49
C ALA A 105 7.52 -4.13 7.03
N VAL A 106 8.27 -3.23 7.66
CA VAL A 106 8.29 -3.09 9.13
C VAL A 106 6.91 -2.70 9.65
N LEU A 107 6.24 -1.72 9.03
CA LEU A 107 4.89 -1.30 9.41
C LEU A 107 3.89 -2.45 9.30
N ARG A 108 3.91 -3.20 8.19
CA ARG A 108 3.04 -4.38 8.02
C ARG A 108 3.31 -5.44 9.08
N ALA A 109 4.57 -5.71 9.40
CA ALA A 109 4.93 -6.66 10.45
C ALA A 109 4.43 -6.21 11.84
N ALA A 110 4.54 -4.92 12.14
CA ALA A 110 4.04 -4.34 13.38
C ALA A 110 2.50 -4.41 13.46
N LEU A 111 1.80 -3.96 12.41
CA LEU A 111 0.33 -4.01 12.34
C LEU A 111 -0.20 -5.43 12.46
N ALA A 112 0.40 -6.41 11.76
CA ALA A 112 0.03 -7.82 11.86
C ALA A 112 0.25 -8.40 13.27
N GLY A 113 1.18 -7.82 14.04
CA GLY A 113 1.41 -8.15 15.44
C GLY A 113 0.44 -7.47 16.42
N GLY A 114 -0.56 -6.73 15.94
CA GLY A 114 -1.46 -5.93 16.78
C GLY A 114 -0.79 -4.69 17.39
N ALA A 115 0.35 -4.26 16.83
CA ALA A 115 1.01 -3.04 17.25
C ALA A 115 0.40 -1.81 16.57
N LEU A 116 0.75 -0.62 17.07
CA LEU A 116 0.39 0.70 16.51
C LEU A 116 -1.07 1.14 16.71
N GLU A 117 -1.78 0.53 17.67
CA GLU A 117 -3.07 1.02 18.15
C GLU A 117 -2.91 2.28 19.02
N VAL A 118 -3.94 3.13 19.02
CA VAL A 118 -3.99 4.31 19.88
C VAL A 118 -4.28 3.85 21.31
N GLN A 119 -3.32 4.05 22.21
CA GLN A 119 -3.48 3.64 23.60
C GLN A 119 -4.36 4.62 24.37
N HIS A 120 -5.41 4.10 25.01
CA HIS A 120 -6.31 4.90 25.84
C HIS A 120 -5.59 5.48 27.07
N GLN A 121 -4.72 4.68 27.70
CA GLN A 121 -3.85 5.10 28.79
C GLN A 121 -2.40 4.82 28.42
N ILE A 122 -1.64 5.89 28.21
CA ILE A 122 -0.24 5.80 27.83
C ILE A 122 0.59 5.42 29.06
N PRO A 123 1.32 4.30 29.05
CA PRO A 123 2.18 3.90 30.16
C PRO A 123 3.38 4.83 30.25
N ARG A 124 3.96 4.96 31.45
CA ARG A 124 5.17 5.79 31.66
C ARG A 124 6.38 5.26 30.89
N GLN A 125 6.43 3.95 30.66
CA GLN A 125 7.49 3.26 29.96
C GLN A 125 6.87 2.19 29.06
N LEU A 126 7.38 2.07 27.85
CA LEU A 126 6.89 1.10 26.86
C LEU A 126 7.78 -0.14 26.89
N GLU A 127 7.20 -1.32 26.77
CA GLU A 127 7.98 -2.53 26.56
C GLU A 127 8.58 -2.54 25.14
N PRO A 128 9.84 -2.97 24.97
CA PRO A 128 10.39 -3.26 23.65
C PRO A 128 9.54 -4.31 22.92
N MET A 129 9.56 -4.27 21.59
CA MET A 129 8.74 -5.13 20.74
C MET A 129 9.57 -6.12 19.92
N GLN A 130 9.08 -7.32 19.71
CA GLN A 130 9.69 -8.26 18.77
C GLN A 130 9.03 -8.13 17.40
N LEU A 131 9.83 -7.84 16.36
CA LEU A 131 9.37 -7.92 14.98
C LEU A 131 9.64 -9.31 14.39
N PHE A 132 8.58 -9.93 13.91
CA PHE A 132 8.62 -11.24 13.25
C PHE A 132 8.62 -11.10 11.73
N GLY A 133 9.24 -12.08 11.07
CA GLY A 133 9.29 -12.17 9.62
C GLY A 133 10.53 -11.57 8.97
N HIS A 134 10.46 -11.56 7.65
CA HIS A 134 11.41 -10.96 6.71
C HIS A 134 10.62 -10.55 5.47
N THR A 135 11.23 -9.79 4.55
CA THR A 135 10.58 -9.40 3.29
C THR A 135 11.56 -9.52 2.13
N PRO A 136 11.11 -10.04 0.96
CA PRO A 136 11.95 -10.02 -0.23
C PRO A 136 12.31 -8.58 -0.61
N ALA A 137 13.46 -8.40 -1.26
CA ALA A 137 13.90 -7.08 -1.65
C ALA A 137 12.93 -6.38 -2.60
N VAL A 138 12.21 -7.14 -3.44
CA VAL A 138 11.27 -6.60 -4.43
C VAL A 138 9.88 -7.19 -4.21
N ASP A 139 8.89 -6.31 -4.13
CA ASP A 139 7.47 -6.63 -4.18
C ASP A 139 6.98 -6.59 -5.63
N SER A 140 6.97 -7.76 -6.26
CA SER A 140 6.57 -7.90 -7.67
C SER A 140 5.11 -7.51 -7.91
N ALA A 141 4.22 -7.74 -6.94
CA ALA A 141 2.80 -7.42 -7.09
C ALA A 141 2.58 -5.89 -7.08
N LEU A 142 3.28 -5.19 -6.18
CA LEU A 142 3.27 -3.73 -6.15
C LEU A 142 3.86 -3.15 -7.45
N LEU A 143 5.02 -3.63 -7.91
CA LEU A 143 5.62 -3.13 -9.14
C LEU A 143 4.76 -3.42 -10.38
N ALA A 144 4.09 -4.57 -10.43
CA ALA A 144 3.13 -4.87 -11.50
C ALA A 144 1.95 -3.88 -11.48
N ARG A 145 1.37 -3.61 -10.30
CA ARG A 145 0.29 -2.63 -10.14
C ARG A 145 0.72 -1.24 -10.60
N LEU A 146 1.89 -0.77 -10.15
CA LEU A 146 2.40 0.56 -10.49
C LEU A 146 2.83 0.68 -11.95
N SER A 147 3.27 -0.43 -12.57
CA SER A 147 3.56 -0.49 -14.00
C SER A 147 2.31 -0.35 -14.87
N SER A 148 1.14 -0.73 -14.34
CA SER A 148 -0.16 -0.49 -14.98
C SER A 148 -0.71 0.90 -14.69
N ARG A 149 -0.62 1.36 -13.43
CA ARG A 149 -1.08 2.69 -13.00
C ARG A 149 -0.23 3.17 -11.82
N PRO A 150 0.54 4.28 -11.96
CA PRO A 150 0.46 5.30 -13.00
C PRO A 150 1.15 4.94 -14.32
N GLY A 151 1.91 3.84 -14.39
CA GLY A 151 2.62 3.41 -15.59
C GLY A 151 4.13 3.36 -15.41
N VAL A 152 4.80 2.55 -16.24
CA VAL A 152 6.25 2.37 -16.20
C VAL A 152 7.01 3.70 -16.35
N SER A 153 6.61 4.55 -17.30
CA SER A 153 7.25 5.85 -17.53
C SER A 153 7.18 6.75 -16.30
N TRP A 154 6.05 6.74 -15.59
CA TRP A 154 5.89 7.47 -14.34
C TRP A 154 6.82 6.92 -13.26
N LEU A 155 6.86 5.60 -13.07
CA LEU A 155 7.72 5.01 -12.04
C LEU A 155 9.21 5.30 -12.28
N ALA A 156 9.67 5.23 -13.53
CA ALA A 156 11.04 5.61 -13.89
C ALA A 156 11.32 7.11 -13.67
N THR A 157 10.36 7.98 -13.99
CA THR A 157 10.42 9.43 -13.73
C THR A 157 10.51 9.74 -12.24
N LEU A 158 9.73 9.04 -11.40
CA LEU A 158 9.78 9.18 -9.94
C LEU A 158 11.14 8.77 -9.39
N VAL A 159 11.71 7.66 -9.89
CA VAL A 159 13.06 7.22 -9.50
C VAL A 159 14.13 8.23 -9.93
N GLN A 160 14.05 8.73 -11.17
CA GLN A 160 14.93 9.79 -11.68
C GLN A 160 14.89 11.03 -10.77
N ALA A 161 13.70 11.54 -10.47
CA ALA A 161 13.53 12.72 -9.63
C ALA A 161 14.01 12.48 -8.18
N ALA A 162 13.69 11.33 -7.59
CA ALA A 162 14.10 10.99 -6.23
C ALA A 162 15.64 10.92 -6.09
N LEU A 163 16.33 10.40 -7.11
CA LEU A 163 17.79 10.32 -7.13
C LEU A 163 18.44 11.68 -7.42
N SER A 164 17.87 12.46 -8.34
CA SER A 164 18.47 13.71 -8.82
C SER A 164 18.26 14.89 -7.88
N CYS A 165 17.22 14.84 -7.04
CA CYS A 165 16.78 15.98 -6.25
C CYS A 165 16.90 15.73 -4.75
N PRO A 166 17.20 16.78 -3.96
CA PRO A 166 17.32 16.67 -2.52
C PRO A 166 15.97 16.46 -1.82
N SER A 167 14.87 16.87 -2.46
CA SER A 167 13.51 16.70 -1.96
C SER A 167 12.52 16.58 -3.12
N LEU A 168 11.61 15.63 -3.01
CA LEU A 168 10.57 15.29 -3.96
C LEU A 168 9.21 15.34 -3.27
N ALA A 169 8.27 16.09 -3.84
CA ALA A 169 6.89 16.19 -3.41
C ALA A 169 5.97 15.59 -4.47
N LEU A 170 5.06 14.72 -4.05
CA LEU A 170 4.09 14.03 -4.91
C LEU A 170 2.69 14.61 -4.72
N VAL A 171 1.99 14.81 -5.83
CA VAL A 171 0.63 15.36 -5.92
C VAL A 171 -0.21 14.48 -6.85
N GLY A 172 -1.52 14.38 -6.59
CA GLY A 172 -2.46 13.82 -7.58
C GLY A 172 -2.38 12.30 -7.78
N GLY A 173 -1.69 11.58 -6.90
CA GLY A 173 -1.53 10.14 -6.96
C GLY A 173 -2.55 9.38 -6.12
N ALA A 174 -3.11 8.29 -6.66
CA ALA A 174 -3.83 7.31 -5.85
C ALA A 174 -2.82 6.58 -4.95
N GLU A 175 -3.04 6.60 -3.65
CA GLU A 175 -2.29 5.84 -2.63
C GLU A 175 -0.80 6.26 -2.50
N PRO A 176 -0.50 7.34 -1.75
CA PRO A 176 0.85 7.79 -1.40
C PRO A 176 1.83 6.69 -0.99
N GLU A 177 1.35 5.75 -0.19
CA GLU A 177 2.14 4.62 0.32
C GLU A 177 2.68 3.75 -0.80
N HIS A 178 1.84 3.43 -1.79
CA HIS A 178 2.24 2.60 -2.92
C HIS A 178 3.25 3.31 -3.80
N LEU A 179 3.09 4.62 -4.05
CA LEU A 179 4.04 5.38 -4.86
C LEU A 179 5.43 5.43 -4.21
N ILE A 180 5.48 5.76 -2.92
CA ILE A 180 6.75 5.82 -2.19
C ILE A 180 7.36 4.42 -2.06
N ALA A 181 6.55 3.40 -1.74
CA ALA A 181 7.00 2.01 -1.72
C ALA A 181 7.51 1.56 -3.10
N GLY A 182 6.90 2.01 -4.19
CA GLY A 182 7.34 1.76 -5.56
C GLY A 182 8.73 2.32 -5.83
N ILE A 183 8.98 3.57 -5.46
CA ILE A 183 10.31 4.19 -5.55
C ILE A 183 11.34 3.34 -4.79
N LEU A 184 11.04 2.94 -3.55
CA LEU A 184 11.93 2.11 -2.74
C LEU A 184 12.18 0.73 -3.37
N ASN A 185 11.14 0.10 -3.94
CA ASN A 185 11.24 -1.20 -4.62
C ASN A 185 12.05 -1.14 -5.92
N CYS A 186 12.24 0.05 -6.50
CA CYS A 186 13.14 0.29 -7.63
C CYS A 186 14.59 0.63 -7.21
N LEU A 187 14.89 0.62 -5.91
CA LEU A 187 16.22 0.88 -5.38
C LEU A 187 16.81 -0.38 -4.71
N PRO A 188 18.13 -0.60 -4.81
CA PRO A 188 18.80 -1.62 -4.02
C PRO A 188 18.57 -1.37 -2.52
N PRO A 189 18.40 -2.41 -1.68
CA PRO A 189 18.14 -2.26 -0.25
C PRO A 189 19.09 -1.30 0.46
N GLU A 190 20.38 -1.34 0.11
CA GLU A 190 21.44 -0.51 0.69
C GLU A 190 21.19 1.00 0.51
N CYS A 191 20.49 1.39 -0.56
CA CYS A 191 20.22 2.79 -0.87
C CYS A 191 18.94 3.34 -0.22
N ARG A 192 18.02 2.47 0.23
CA ARG A 192 16.66 2.86 0.66
C ARG A 192 16.64 3.76 1.88
N THR A 193 17.58 3.56 2.79
CA THR A 193 17.67 4.30 4.06
C THR A 193 18.00 5.79 3.89
N ARG A 194 18.48 6.20 2.72
CA ARG A 194 18.72 7.62 2.36
C ARG A 194 17.44 8.38 2.00
N PHE A 195 16.28 7.72 1.95
CA PHE A 195 15.01 8.32 1.53
C PHE A 195 14.04 8.38 2.70
N SER A 196 14.18 9.42 3.52
CA SER A 196 13.18 9.77 4.52
C SER A 196 11.87 10.19 3.83
N PHE A 197 10.73 9.83 4.41
CA PHE A 197 9.44 10.16 3.81
C PHE A 197 8.30 10.37 4.81
N SER A 198 7.24 11.01 4.32
CA SER A 198 5.91 11.09 4.96
C SER A 198 4.83 10.88 3.91
N THR A 199 3.83 10.05 4.21
CA THR A 199 2.73 9.72 3.28
C THR A 199 1.50 10.62 3.42
N GLY A 200 1.33 11.30 4.57
CA GLY A 200 0.09 12.02 4.89
C GLY A 200 0.25 13.20 5.85
N LEU A 201 1.47 13.66 6.16
CA LEU A 201 1.66 14.91 6.93
C LEU A 201 1.71 16.14 6.02
N CYS A 202 1.04 17.21 6.44
CA CYS A 202 1.15 18.55 5.86
C CYS A 202 2.62 18.99 5.84
N TYR A 203 2.97 19.73 4.78
CA TYR A 203 4.33 20.17 4.57
C TYR A 203 4.84 21.02 5.74
N SER A 204 6.04 20.69 6.23
CA SER A 204 6.71 21.48 7.26
C SER A 204 8.20 21.62 6.95
N PRO A 205 8.74 22.85 6.94
CA PRO A 205 10.16 23.07 6.72
C PRO A 205 11.05 22.57 7.88
N ARG A 206 10.44 22.20 9.02
CA ARG A 206 11.16 21.64 10.18
C ARG A 206 11.38 20.13 10.07
N ARG A 207 10.65 19.47 9.16
CA ARG A 207 10.72 18.02 8.92
C ARG A 207 11.28 17.81 7.51
N PRO A 208 12.61 17.70 7.34
CA PRO A 208 13.25 17.63 6.03
C PRO A 208 13.11 16.23 5.41
N PHE A 209 11.86 15.80 5.18
CA PHE A 209 11.59 14.56 4.44
C PHE A 209 12.09 14.70 3.00
N ARG A 210 12.76 13.65 2.51
CA ARG A 210 13.22 13.59 1.13
C ARG A 210 12.08 13.31 0.16
N VAL A 211 11.07 12.56 0.58
CA VAL A 211 9.86 12.31 -0.20
C VAL A 211 8.62 12.67 0.62
N THR A 212 7.79 13.58 0.14
CA THR A 212 6.53 13.98 0.80
C THR A 212 5.37 13.91 -0.17
N THR A 213 4.16 13.81 0.37
CA THR A 213 2.94 14.13 -0.36
C THR A 213 2.47 15.53 -0.01
N LEU A 214 1.81 16.18 -0.96
CA LEU A 214 1.18 17.48 -0.75
C LEU A 214 -0.31 17.37 -1.03
N VAL A 215 -1.09 18.23 -0.37
CA VAL A 215 -2.49 18.43 -0.71
C VAL A 215 -2.57 19.05 -2.10
N ASP A 216 -3.68 18.86 -2.80
CA ASP A 216 -4.00 19.62 -4.01
C ASP A 216 -4.34 21.09 -3.66
N ASP A 217 -3.33 21.82 -3.15
CA ASP A 217 -3.39 23.24 -2.84
C ASP A 217 -2.21 23.97 -3.53
N PRO A 218 -2.49 24.83 -4.54
CA PRO A 218 -1.48 25.63 -5.22
C PRO A 218 -0.68 26.57 -4.30
N ALA A 219 -1.17 26.94 -3.12
CA ALA A 219 -0.41 27.70 -2.15
C ALA A 219 0.68 26.84 -1.48
N GLU A 220 0.33 25.63 -1.06
CA GLU A 220 1.27 24.67 -0.47
C GLU A 220 2.36 24.27 -1.48
N TRP A 221 2.00 24.06 -2.75
CA TRP A 221 2.97 23.73 -3.81
C TRP A 221 3.99 24.83 -4.02
N ARG A 222 3.54 26.10 -4.03
CA ARG A 222 4.44 27.26 -4.15
C ARG A 222 5.35 27.38 -2.93
N GLN A 223 4.84 27.07 -1.74
CA GLN A 223 5.62 27.09 -0.50
C GLN A 223 6.70 25.99 -0.50
N ALA A 224 6.38 24.78 -0.94
CA ALA A 224 7.32 23.68 -1.08
C ALA A 224 8.46 24.02 -2.07
N ARG A 225 8.11 24.51 -3.28
CA ARG A 225 9.08 24.89 -4.32
C ARG A 225 10.05 25.99 -3.90
N ARG A 226 9.57 27.02 -3.18
CA ARG A 226 10.37 28.22 -2.87
C ARG A 226 11.43 28.02 -1.80
N ARG A 227 11.21 27.13 -0.83
CA ARG A 227 12.00 27.14 0.42
C ARG A 227 13.09 26.06 0.50
N TYR A 228 13.02 25.02 -0.35
CA TYR A 228 13.93 23.87 -0.26
C TYR A 228 14.43 23.33 -1.60
N GLY A 229 14.07 23.96 -2.72
CA GLY A 229 14.32 23.35 -4.04
C GLY A 229 13.63 22.00 -4.20
N ALA A 230 12.49 21.81 -3.50
CA ALA A 230 11.68 20.61 -3.63
C ALA A 230 11.04 20.58 -5.03
N VAL A 231 11.22 19.45 -5.70
CA VAL A 231 10.56 19.17 -6.97
C VAL A 231 9.15 18.70 -6.68
N VAL A 232 8.15 19.30 -7.31
CA VAL A 232 6.74 18.90 -7.16
C VAL A 232 6.32 18.21 -8.45
N LEU A 233 5.99 16.92 -8.35
CA LEU A 233 5.46 16.11 -9.45
C LEU A 233 3.98 15.84 -9.23
N ASP A 234 3.19 16.26 -10.22
CA ASP A 234 1.74 16.02 -10.26
C ASP A 234 1.44 14.84 -11.17
N LEU A 235 0.97 13.75 -10.57
CA LEU A 235 0.65 12.50 -11.24
C LEU A 235 -0.68 12.55 -12.01
N SER A 236 -1.44 13.64 -11.88
CA SER A 236 -2.67 13.88 -12.66
C SER A 236 -2.39 14.17 -14.13
N HIS A 237 -1.12 14.41 -14.48
CA HIS A 237 -0.67 14.79 -15.81
C HIS A 237 0.27 13.73 -16.41
N ALA A 238 0.81 14.01 -17.59
CA ALA A 238 1.88 13.20 -18.17
C ALA A 238 3.20 13.44 -17.40
N PRO A 239 4.11 12.45 -17.35
CA PRO A 239 5.42 12.63 -16.74
C PRO A 239 6.16 13.83 -17.36
N PRO A 240 6.71 14.75 -16.55
CA PRO A 240 7.40 15.92 -17.08
C PRO A 240 8.71 15.54 -17.76
N VAL A 241 8.98 16.16 -18.92
CA VAL A 241 10.17 15.89 -19.74
C VAL A 241 11.48 16.18 -18.99
N GLU A 242 11.45 17.14 -18.06
CA GLU A 242 12.63 17.53 -17.25
C GLU A 242 13.14 16.39 -16.34
N PHE A 243 12.26 15.43 -16.00
CA PHE A 243 12.59 14.24 -15.22
C PHE A 243 12.46 12.96 -16.03
N ALA A 244 12.51 13.05 -17.36
CA ALA A 244 12.64 11.87 -18.21
C ALA A 244 13.82 11.00 -17.71
N PRO A 245 13.69 9.66 -17.71
CA PRO A 245 14.71 8.77 -17.19
C PRO A 245 15.95 8.84 -18.09
N MET A 246 16.87 9.73 -17.75
CA MET A 246 18.10 9.97 -18.52
C MET A 246 19.30 9.32 -17.84
N ASP A 247 19.28 9.25 -16.51
CA ASP A 247 20.34 8.61 -15.74
C ASP A 247 20.29 7.09 -15.89
N GLY A 248 21.46 6.47 -15.83
CA GLY A 248 21.62 5.03 -16.06
C GLY A 248 20.67 4.20 -15.21
N TRP A 249 20.50 4.52 -13.93
CA TRP A 249 19.63 3.75 -13.03
C TRP A 249 18.15 3.86 -13.39
N ALA A 250 17.63 5.07 -13.57
CA ALA A 250 16.24 5.27 -13.95
C ALA A 250 15.91 4.61 -15.30
N ARG A 251 16.86 4.64 -16.25
CA ARG A 251 16.76 3.94 -17.54
C ARG A 251 16.72 2.42 -17.40
N LEU A 252 17.57 1.85 -16.54
CA LEU A 252 17.55 0.43 -16.24
C LEU A 252 16.19 0.01 -15.68
N ILE A 253 15.68 0.76 -14.70
CA ILE A 253 14.37 0.50 -14.11
C ILE A 253 13.27 0.57 -15.19
N GLU A 254 13.27 1.61 -16.01
CA GLU A 254 12.31 1.73 -17.11
C GLU A 254 12.37 0.53 -18.07
N HIS A 255 13.57 0.12 -18.49
CA HIS A 255 13.80 -0.98 -19.43
C HIS A 255 13.32 -2.32 -18.87
N VAL A 256 13.70 -2.62 -17.62
CA VAL A 256 13.29 -3.87 -16.95
C VAL A 256 11.77 -3.91 -16.74
N LEU A 257 11.16 -2.81 -16.32
CA LEU A 257 9.70 -2.76 -16.13
C LEU A 257 8.93 -2.87 -17.45
N LYS A 258 9.40 -2.23 -18.52
CA LYS A 258 8.80 -2.36 -19.88
C LYS A 258 8.85 -3.81 -20.39
N SER A 259 9.89 -4.56 -20.01
CA SER A 259 10.04 -5.96 -20.39
C SER A 259 9.17 -6.93 -19.57
N GLY A 260 8.59 -6.48 -18.45
CA GLY A 260 7.89 -7.33 -17.48
C GLY A 260 8.79 -8.25 -16.64
N GLN A 261 10.12 -8.21 -16.82
CA GLN A 261 11.06 -9.11 -16.14
C GLN A 261 11.47 -8.63 -14.75
N VAL A 262 10.50 -8.33 -13.88
CA VAL A 262 10.72 -7.85 -12.50
C VAL A 262 11.56 -8.82 -11.66
N SER A 263 11.53 -10.12 -11.99
CA SER A 263 12.36 -11.15 -11.38
C SER A 263 13.87 -10.87 -11.52
N PHE A 264 14.30 -10.14 -12.55
CA PHE A 264 15.68 -9.68 -12.68
C PHE A 264 16.06 -8.74 -11.53
N LEU A 265 15.22 -7.74 -11.22
CA LEU A 265 15.47 -6.84 -10.08
C LEU A 265 15.48 -7.60 -8.76
N ALA A 266 14.52 -8.54 -8.58
CA ALA A 266 14.47 -9.35 -7.37
C ALA A 266 15.76 -10.16 -7.17
N ALA A 267 16.27 -10.80 -8.24
CA ALA A 267 17.54 -11.52 -8.20
C ALA A 267 18.71 -10.57 -7.91
N GLN A 268 18.80 -9.42 -8.58
CA GLN A 268 19.90 -8.48 -8.39
C GLN A 268 19.89 -7.85 -6.99
N PHE A 269 18.74 -7.51 -6.43
CA PHE A 269 18.62 -6.87 -5.12
C PHE A 269 18.75 -7.86 -3.96
N SER A 270 18.66 -9.17 -4.22
CA SER A 270 18.99 -10.21 -3.25
C SER A 270 20.51 -10.38 -3.02
N LYS A 271 21.33 -9.93 -3.99
CA LYS A 271 22.79 -9.95 -3.87
C LYS A 271 23.23 -8.88 -2.87
N ARG A 272 23.93 -9.29 -1.81
CA ARG A 272 24.54 -8.36 -0.84
C ARG A 272 25.62 -7.54 -1.53
N ARG A 273 25.52 -6.21 -1.46
CA ARG A 273 26.60 -5.30 -1.87
C ARG A 273 27.04 -4.50 -0.66
N PHE A 274 28.30 -4.64 -0.29
CA PHE A 274 28.85 -3.86 0.82
C PHE A 274 29.13 -2.44 0.34
N GLU A 275 28.77 -1.46 1.17
CA GLU A 275 29.07 -0.03 0.95
C GLU A 275 28.47 0.57 -0.33
N LEU A 276 27.45 -0.06 -0.94
CA LEU A 276 26.76 0.50 -2.09
C LEU A 276 26.00 1.76 -1.68
N THR A 277 26.26 2.87 -2.38
CA THR A 277 25.56 4.13 -2.20
C THR A 277 24.75 4.53 -3.44
N ALA A 278 23.90 5.55 -3.30
CA ALA A 278 23.15 6.11 -4.43
C ALA A 278 24.07 6.65 -5.54
N ASP A 279 25.28 7.09 -5.18
CA ASP A 279 26.26 7.68 -6.09
C ASP A 279 26.93 6.62 -7.00
N ASP A 280 26.89 5.35 -6.59
CA ASP A 280 27.40 4.20 -7.36
C ASP A 280 26.39 3.65 -8.37
N LEU A 281 25.10 4.03 -8.24
CA LEU A 281 24.01 3.51 -9.07
C LEU A 281 24.21 3.74 -10.57
N PRO A 282 24.75 4.88 -11.06
CA PRO A 282 25.01 5.04 -12.49
C PRO A 282 25.96 3.98 -13.06
N ALA A 283 27.04 3.65 -12.34
CA ALA A 283 28.00 2.64 -12.77
C ALA A 283 27.41 1.23 -12.68
N LEU A 284 26.70 0.93 -11.59
CA LEU A 284 26.00 -0.34 -11.44
C LEU A 284 24.92 -0.53 -12.50
N ALA A 285 24.22 0.54 -12.89
CA ALA A 285 23.19 0.48 -13.91
C ALA A 285 23.73 0.04 -15.27
N LEU A 286 24.91 0.55 -15.66
CA LEU A 286 25.56 0.15 -16.91
C LEU A 286 25.86 -1.35 -16.92
N GLN A 287 26.45 -1.87 -15.84
CA GLN A 287 26.75 -3.29 -15.70
C GLN A 287 25.48 -4.16 -15.75
N LEU A 288 24.44 -3.76 -15.02
CA LEU A 288 23.18 -4.50 -14.99
C LEU A 288 22.40 -4.41 -16.30
N MET A 289 22.52 -3.32 -17.04
CA MET A 289 21.93 -3.19 -18.38
C MET A 289 22.57 -4.19 -19.35
N GLU A 290 23.90 -4.28 -19.34
CA GLU A 290 24.63 -5.27 -20.16
C GLU A 290 24.24 -6.72 -19.78
N GLU A 291 24.16 -7.02 -18.48
CA GLU A 291 23.72 -8.34 -18.00
C GLU A 291 22.28 -8.64 -18.41
N PHE A 292 21.39 -7.64 -18.33
CA PHE A 292 19.99 -7.78 -18.71
C PHE A 292 19.84 -8.07 -20.22
N ASP A 293 20.49 -7.27 -21.07
CA ASP A 293 20.43 -7.43 -22.53
C ASP A 293 21.09 -8.75 -22.97
N ALA A 294 22.15 -9.20 -22.29
CA ALA A 294 22.78 -10.49 -22.53
C ALA A 294 21.84 -11.68 -22.24
N ASN A 295 21.00 -11.55 -21.20
CA ASN A 295 20.00 -12.56 -20.84
C ASN A 295 18.73 -12.48 -21.71
N ALA A 296 18.45 -11.33 -22.33
CA ALA A 296 17.33 -11.15 -23.26
C ALA A 296 17.61 -11.69 -24.67
N LEU A 297 18.87 -11.89 -25.05
CA LEU A 297 19.24 -12.51 -26.32
C LEU A 297 18.82 -14.00 -26.32
N PRO A 298 18.13 -14.49 -27.36
CA PRO A 298 17.87 -15.92 -27.50
C PRO A 298 19.20 -16.69 -27.48
N PRO A 299 19.27 -17.88 -26.86
CA PRO A 299 20.52 -18.61 -26.73
C PRO A 299 21.12 -18.84 -28.12
N LYS A 300 22.15 -18.06 -28.47
CA LYS A 300 22.92 -18.24 -29.71
C LYS A 300 23.53 -19.63 -29.67
N ARG A 301 22.95 -20.61 -30.39
CA ARG A 301 23.58 -21.84 -30.93
C ARG A 301 24.64 -22.52 -30.04
N ARG A 302 24.57 -22.39 -28.71
CA ARG A 302 25.45 -23.11 -27.78
C ARG A 302 24.86 -24.48 -27.46
N ASP A 303 23.55 -24.61 -27.64
CA ASP A 303 22.82 -25.84 -27.35
C ASP A 303 22.74 -26.82 -28.52
N GLU A 304 23.02 -26.41 -29.77
CA GLU A 304 23.10 -27.36 -30.89
C GLU A 304 24.27 -28.35 -30.71
N ALA A 305 25.39 -27.91 -30.11
CA ALA A 305 26.53 -28.77 -29.81
C ALA A 305 26.33 -29.63 -28.55
N ALA A 306 25.52 -29.16 -27.58
CA ALA A 306 25.22 -29.90 -26.35
C ALA A 306 24.09 -30.93 -26.55
N ALA A 307 23.07 -30.59 -27.35
CA ALA A 307 21.99 -31.51 -27.73
C ALA A 307 22.49 -32.63 -28.64
N ALA A 308 23.41 -32.35 -29.58
CA ALA A 308 24.06 -33.37 -30.40
C ALA A 308 24.89 -34.37 -29.58
N ARG A 309 25.40 -33.98 -28.39
CA ARG A 309 26.12 -34.88 -27.48
C ARG A 309 25.20 -35.73 -26.60
N LYS A 310 23.96 -35.28 -26.32
CA LYS A 310 22.97 -36.06 -25.55
C LYS A 310 22.20 -37.10 -26.37
N MET A 311 22.19 -37.00 -27.71
CA MET A 311 21.56 -38.00 -28.59
C MET A 311 22.44 -39.23 -28.87
N ALA A 312 23.65 -39.31 -28.30
CA ALA A 312 24.61 -40.39 -28.56
C ALA A 312 24.69 -41.45 -27.43
N GLU A 313 23.78 -41.46 -26.46
CA GLU A 313 23.69 -42.52 -25.46
C GLU A 313 22.37 -43.31 -25.61
N PRO A 314 22.40 -44.65 -25.67
CA PRO A 314 21.20 -45.46 -25.81
C PRO A 314 20.40 -45.52 -24.50
N ALA A 315 19.12 -45.20 -24.59
CA ALA A 315 18.15 -45.26 -23.49
C ALA A 315 17.91 -46.69 -23.00
N LYS A 316 17.91 -46.89 -21.68
CA LYS A 316 17.42 -48.11 -21.03
C LYS A 316 15.90 -48.01 -20.81
N PRO A 317 15.14 -49.11 -20.96
CA PRO A 317 13.69 -49.09 -20.87
C PRO A 317 13.21 -49.25 -19.42
N GLY A 318 12.25 -48.41 -19.02
CA GLY A 318 11.52 -48.54 -17.77
C GLY A 318 10.49 -47.43 -17.60
N ASP A 319 9.23 -47.84 -17.55
CA ASP A 319 8.06 -47.12 -17.02
C ASP A 319 7.38 -46.07 -17.90
N TRP A 320 6.66 -46.62 -18.88
CA TRP A 320 5.36 -46.11 -19.33
C TRP A 320 4.29 -46.60 -18.37
N LEU A 321 3.54 -45.69 -17.71
CA LEU A 321 2.12 -45.90 -17.37
C LEU A 321 1.45 -44.60 -16.89
N ASP A 322 0.25 -44.44 -17.43
CA ASP A 322 -0.92 -43.69 -16.94
C ASP A 322 -1.06 -42.19 -17.18
N GLY A 323 -1.75 -41.91 -18.28
CA GLY A 323 -2.54 -40.70 -18.49
C GLY A 323 -4.03 -40.88 -18.17
N LEU A 324 -4.69 -39.74 -18.03
CA LEU A 324 -6.10 -39.44 -18.26
C LEU A 324 -7.16 -40.10 -17.34
N GLN A 325 -7.77 -39.29 -16.46
CA GLN A 325 -9.21 -39.36 -16.23
C GLN A 325 -9.80 -38.06 -15.64
N GLN A 326 -10.89 -37.61 -16.25
CA GLN A 326 -11.71 -36.42 -15.98
C GLN A 326 -13.15 -36.91 -15.71
N ALA A 327 -13.93 -36.28 -14.81
CA ALA A 327 -15.41 -36.07 -14.88
C ALA A 327 -16.06 -35.65 -13.52
N HIS A 328 -17.27 -35.10 -13.62
CA HIS A 328 -17.96 -34.09 -12.78
C HIS A 328 -19.02 -34.57 -11.72
N ALA A 329 -19.37 -33.62 -10.82
CA ALA A 329 -20.70 -33.20 -10.26
C ALA A 329 -21.58 -34.05 -9.31
N ALA A 330 -22.17 -33.39 -8.27
CA ALA A 330 -23.63 -33.24 -8.00
C ALA A 330 -23.98 -32.48 -6.66
N HIS A 331 -24.98 -31.57 -6.71
CA HIS A 331 -25.61 -30.78 -5.61
C HIS A 331 -26.68 -31.55 -4.77
N ARG A 332 -27.05 -31.05 -3.55
CA ARG A 332 -28.42 -30.51 -3.20
C ARG A 332 -28.75 -30.24 -1.70
N ARG A 333 -29.50 -29.12 -1.49
CA ARG A 333 -30.80 -28.92 -0.75
C ARG A 333 -30.88 -28.23 0.65
N PHE A 334 -31.49 -27.00 0.64
CA PHE A 334 -32.74 -26.50 1.30
C PHE A 334 -32.84 -26.51 2.87
N ARG A 335 -33.47 -25.57 3.65
CA ARG A 335 -34.59 -24.59 3.47
C ARG A 335 -34.85 -23.77 4.78
N GLY A 336 -35.31 -22.51 4.66
CA GLY A 336 -36.31 -21.80 5.53
C GLY A 336 -35.78 -21.04 6.77
N GLY A 337 -36.19 -19.81 7.14
CA GLY A 337 -37.20 -18.86 6.67
C GLY A 337 -37.96 -18.25 7.87
N ALA A 338 -37.85 -16.93 8.14
CA ALA A 338 -38.86 -16.10 8.84
C ALA A 338 -38.44 -14.61 8.90
N THR A 339 -39.31 -13.75 8.41
CA THR A 339 -39.31 -12.27 8.36
C THR A 339 -39.68 -11.61 9.69
N ILE A 340 -39.19 -10.38 9.96
CA ILE A 340 -39.90 -9.26 10.64
C ILE A 340 -39.16 -7.93 10.35
N SER A 341 -39.95 -6.86 10.28
CA SER A 341 -39.81 -5.56 9.64
C SER A 341 -38.76 -4.54 10.14
N THR A 342 -38.33 -3.72 9.18
CA THR A 342 -37.50 -2.49 9.15
C THR A 342 -37.88 -1.34 10.11
N PRO A 343 -36.94 -0.40 10.31
CA PRO A 343 -37.16 0.96 9.80
C PRO A 343 -35.94 1.62 9.09
N SER A 344 -36.16 1.99 7.82
CA SER A 344 -35.73 3.17 7.06
C SER A 344 -34.40 3.89 7.38
N SER A 345 -33.43 3.67 6.48
CA SER A 345 -32.65 4.62 5.68
C SER A 345 -32.09 5.93 6.28
N ARG A 346 -30.75 6.05 6.19
CA ARG A 346 -30.03 7.31 5.94
C ARG A 346 -29.01 7.10 4.81
N ASN A 347 -29.26 7.80 3.71
CA ASN A 347 -28.49 7.94 2.46
C ASN A 347 -26.99 7.60 2.56
N LEU A 348 -26.62 6.44 2.01
CA LEU A 348 -25.26 6.10 1.58
C LEU A 348 -25.21 6.25 0.05
N VAL A 349 -24.15 6.86 -0.47
CA VAL A 349 -23.90 6.94 -1.92
C VAL A 349 -23.62 5.52 -2.43
N GLY A 350 -24.33 5.09 -3.48
CA GLY A 350 -24.26 3.74 -4.04
C GLY A 350 -22.92 3.38 -4.70
N PRO A 351 -22.48 2.10 -4.66
CA PRO A 351 -21.31 1.58 -5.36
C PRO A 351 -21.21 1.95 -6.85
N SER A 352 -22.34 2.12 -7.54
CA SER A 352 -22.44 2.48 -8.97
C SER A 352 -21.80 3.82 -9.33
N HIS A 353 -21.84 4.80 -8.42
CA HIS A 353 -21.22 6.11 -8.64
C HIS A 353 -19.68 6.09 -8.61
N GLN A 354 -19.08 4.96 -8.23
CA GLN A 354 -17.63 4.78 -8.19
C GLN A 354 -17.10 4.07 -9.45
N LEU A 355 -17.97 3.80 -10.43
CA LEU A 355 -17.61 3.09 -11.66
C LEU A 355 -17.26 4.04 -12.80
N SER A 356 -16.27 3.64 -13.60
CA SER A 356 -15.77 4.43 -14.72
C SER A 356 -16.64 4.28 -15.99
N THR A 357 -17.96 4.47 -15.88
CA THR A 357 -18.91 4.37 -17.01
C THR A 357 -19.30 5.73 -17.60
N GLY A 358 -19.28 5.84 -18.93
CA GLY A 358 -19.75 7.02 -19.67
C GLY A 358 -21.17 6.90 -20.22
N CYS A 359 -21.89 5.81 -19.91
CA CYS A 359 -23.23 5.54 -20.43
C CYS A 359 -24.31 5.79 -19.35
N PRO A 360 -25.18 6.81 -19.51
CA PRO A 360 -26.20 7.15 -18.51
C PRO A 360 -27.24 6.05 -18.28
N GLU A 361 -27.64 5.34 -19.34
CA GLU A 361 -28.62 4.24 -19.27
C GLU A 361 -28.09 3.02 -18.51
N LEU A 362 -26.77 2.79 -18.60
CA LEU A 362 -26.09 1.73 -17.86
C LEU A 362 -25.91 2.12 -16.38
N LEU A 363 -25.62 3.40 -16.11
CA LEU A 363 -25.53 3.92 -14.75
C LEU A 363 -26.87 3.78 -14.01
N GLU A 364 -27.99 4.13 -14.67
CA GLU A 364 -29.34 3.97 -14.10
C GLU A 364 -29.66 2.50 -13.72
N ARG A 365 -29.17 1.54 -14.51
CA ARG A 365 -29.31 0.10 -14.21
C ARG A 365 -28.41 -0.36 -13.07
N LEU A 366 -27.22 0.24 -12.94
CA LEU A 366 -26.29 -0.03 -11.83
C LEU A 366 -26.79 0.61 -10.53
N GLU A 367 -27.42 1.78 -10.58
CA GLU A 367 -28.09 2.41 -9.45
C GLU A 367 -29.29 1.55 -8.97
N GLN A 368 -30.07 1.00 -9.91
CA GLN A 368 -31.12 0.03 -9.58
C GLN A 368 -30.56 -1.26 -8.96
N LEU A 369 -29.34 -1.65 -9.35
CA LEU A 369 -28.64 -2.79 -8.74
C LEU A 369 -28.19 -2.46 -7.32
N ASP A 370 -27.68 -1.26 -7.08
CA ASP A 370 -27.31 -0.78 -5.74
C ASP A 370 -28.49 -0.80 -4.77
N ASP A 371 -29.66 -0.31 -5.21
CA ASP A 371 -30.88 -0.34 -4.41
C ASP A 371 -31.25 -1.79 -4.02
N LEU A 372 -31.19 -2.72 -4.98
CA LEU A 372 -31.45 -4.14 -4.72
C LEU A 372 -30.41 -4.76 -3.78
N VAL A 373 -29.15 -4.38 -3.90
CA VAL A 373 -28.06 -4.85 -3.03
C VAL A 373 -28.25 -4.34 -1.60
N PHE A 374 -28.59 -3.05 -1.43
CA PHE A 374 -28.82 -2.47 -0.12
C PHE A 374 -30.06 -3.05 0.56
N GLU A 375 -31.18 -3.15 -0.16
CA GLU A 375 -32.41 -3.77 0.36
C GLU A 375 -32.17 -5.24 0.71
N ALA A 376 -31.39 -5.98 -0.09
CA ALA A 376 -31.05 -7.37 0.19
C ALA A 376 -30.15 -7.52 1.43
N ILE A 377 -29.16 -6.64 1.61
CA ILE A 377 -28.28 -6.60 2.80
C ILE A 377 -29.10 -6.29 4.06
N ASP A 378 -30.05 -5.37 3.96
CA ASP A 378 -30.96 -5.01 5.05
C ASP A 378 -32.05 -6.08 5.31
N GLY A 379 -32.03 -7.20 4.56
CA GLY A 379 -32.81 -8.40 4.82
C GLY A 379 -34.09 -8.56 4.00
N ASP A 380 -34.27 -7.78 2.92
CA ASP A 380 -35.39 -7.96 2.00
C ASP A 380 -35.18 -9.16 1.07
N ALA A 381 -35.93 -10.24 1.33
CA ALA A 381 -35.91 -11.45 0.53
C ALA A 381 -36.45 -11.24 -0.90
N GLN A 382 -37.32 -10.26 -1.14
CA GLN A 382 -37.79 -9.91 -2.48
C GLN A 382 -36.70 -9.19 -3.27
N ALA A 383 -35.96 -8.28 -2.64
CA ALA A 383 -34.82 -7.63 -3.25
C ALA A 383 -33.72 -8.63 -3.61
N LEU A 384 -33.41 -9.58 -2.71
CA LEU A 384 -32.45 -10.66 -2.97
C LEU A 384 -32.91 -11.59 -4.11
N ALA A 385 -34.20 -11.93 -4.18
CA ALA A 385 -34.75 -12.73 -5.27
C ALA A 385 -34.68 -11.98 -6.62
N LYS A 386 -34.98 -10.68 -6.61
CA LYS A 386 -34.89 -9.83 -7.79
C LYS A 386 -33.44 -9.59 -8.22
N LEU A 387 -32.50 -9.48 -7.27
CA LEU A 387 -31.06 -9.43 -7.53
C LEU A 387 -30.58 -10.68 -8.28
N ARG A 388 -31.04 -11.88 -7.88
CA ARG A 388 -30.73 -13.15 -8.58
C ARG A 388 -31.23 -13.20 -10.02
N GLU A 389 -32.29 -12.46 -10.35
CA GLU A 389 -32.83 -12.39 -11.72
C GLU A 389 -32.18 -11.27 -12.56
N THR A 390 -31.79 -10.16 -11.91
CA THR A 390 -31.27 -8.97 -12.57
C THR A 390 -29.76 -9.06 -12.82
N TRP A 391 -29.00 -9.58 -11.85
CA TRP A 391 -27.53 -9.63 -11.96
C TRP A 391 -27.04 -10.44 -13.17
N PRO A 392 -27.54 -11.66 -13.47
CA PRO A 392 -27.07 -12.40 -14.64
C PRO A 392 -27.32 -11.68 -15.97
N LYS A 393 -28.47 -11.00 -16.10
CA LYS A 393 -28.80 -10.22 -17.31
C LYS A 393 -27.86 -9.03 -17.48
N LEU A 394 -27.52 -8.35 -16.39
CA LEU A 394 -26.58 -7.25 -16.41
C LEU A 394 -25.14 -7.73 -16.62
N HIS A 395 -24.78 -8.89 -16.08
CA HIS A 395 -23.48 -9.54 -16.28
C HIS A 395 -23.23 -9.86 -17.76
N GLU A 396 -24.25 -10.33 -18.50
CA GLU A 396 -24.14 -10.57 -19.96
C GLU A 396 -23.95 -9.28 -20.78
N GLU A 397 -24.40 -8.13 -20.26
CA GLU A 397 -24.32 -6.83 -20.93
C GLU A 397 -23.06 -6.03 -20.57
N LEU A 398 -22.44 -6.31 -19.42
CA LEU A 398 -21.26 -5.59 -18.91
C LEU A 398 -19.96 -6.10 -19.55
N ALA A 399 -19.10 -5.16 -19.94
CA ALA A 399 -17.73 -5.49 -20.35
C ALA A 399 -16.89 -5.95 -19.15
N GLU A 400 -16.03 -6.95 -19.34
CA GLU A 400 -15.14 -7.54 -18.33
C GLU A 400 -14.49 -6.54 -17.34
N PRO A 401 -13.91 -5.40 -17.78
CA PRO A 401 -13.31 -4.44 -16.84
C PRO A 401 -14.32 -3.74 -15.91
N LEU A 402 -15.53 -3.43 -16.40
CA LEU A 402 -16.59 -2.80 -15.60
C LEU A 402 -17.24 -3.81 -14.63
N LEU A 403 -17.32 -5.07 -15.06
CA LEU A 403 -17.79 -6.17 -14.21
C LEU A 403 -16.84 -6.37 -13.00
N ALA A 404 -15.53 -6.37 -13.25
CA ALA A 404 -14.52 -6.49 -12.21
C ALA A 404 -14.55 -5.28 -11.24
N GLU A 405 -14.66 -4.06 -11.76
CA GLU A 405 -14.76 -2.83 -10.97
C GLU A 405 -16.04 -2.84 -10.09
N SER A 406 -17.19 -3.24 -10.65
CA SER A 406 -18.45 -3.38 -9.92
C SER A 406 -18.37 -4.40 -8.79
N ARG A 407 -17.83 -5.59 -9.06
CA ARG A 407 -17.60 -6.64 -8.04
C ARG A 407 -16.69 -6.15 -6.91
N GLU A 408 -15.60 -5.47 -7.24
CA GLU A 408 -14.66 -4.91 -6.25
C GLU A 408 -15.36 -3.91 -5.33
N GLN A 409 -16.23 -3.04 -5.86
CA GLN A 409 -16.94 -2.06 -5.04
C GLN A 409 -17.99 -2.71 -4.12
N TYR A 410 -18.72 -3.72 -4.60
CA TYR A 410 -19.64 -4.47 -3.74
C TYR A 410 -18.90 -5.27 -2.65
N LEU A 411 -17.72 -5.82 -2.95
CA LEU A 411 -16.88 -6.48 -1.94
C LEU A 411 -16.39 -5.50 -0.88
N ARG A 412 -15.91 -4.32 -1.28
CA ARG A 412 -15.52 -3.25 -0.33
C ARG A 412 -16.69 -2.84 0.55
N HIS A 413 -17.87 -2.70 -0.02
CA HIS A 413 -19.06 -2.34 0.75
C HIS A 413 -19.44 -3.42 1.78
N ALA A 414 -19.42 -4.70 1.39
CA ALA A 414 -19.66 -5.80 2.30
C ALA A 414 -18.61 -5.91 3.42
N LEU A 415 -17.33 -5.64 3.12
CA LEU A 415 -16.26 -5.57 4.12
C LEU A 415 -16.46 -4.41 5.10
N PHE A 416 -16.92 -3.25 4.62
CA PHE A 416 -17.26 -2.10 5.47
C PHE A 416 -18.39 -2.43 6.45
N ILE A 417 -19.46 -3.08 5.97
CA ILE A 417 -20.57 -3.54 6.82
C ILE A 417 -20.05 -4.53 7.88
N TRP A 418 -19.16 -5.44 7.48
CA TRP A 418 -18.61 -6.44 8.39
C TRP A 418 -17.74 -5.81 9.49
N GLN A 419 -16.85 -4.87 9.13
CA GLN A 419 -16.01 -4.15 10.09
C GLN A 419 -16.84 -3.31 11.07
N GLY A 420 -17.88 -2.62 10.58
CA GLY A 420 -18.81 -1.87 11.44
C GLY A 420 -19.57 -2.76 12.44
N SER A 421 -19.85 -4.02 12.08
CA SER A 421 -20.54 -4.97 12.97
C SER A 421 -19.67 -5.57 14.08
N THR A 422 -18.34 -5.36 14.04
CA THR A 422 -17.39 -5.81 15.07
C THR A 422 -16.98 -4.72 16.07
N GLU A 423 -17.22 -3.44 15.74
CA GLU A 423 -16.71 -2.29 16.51
C GLU A 423 -17.76 -1.66 17.45
N ASP A 424 -19.05 -1.93 17.26
CA ASP A 424 -20.12 -1.26 18.03
C ASP A 424 -20.61 -2.11 19.22
N THR A 425 -20.47 -1.58 20.45
CA THR A 425 -21.02 -2.17 21.70
C THR A 425 -22.55 -2.16 21.79
N GLY A 426 -23.25 -1.78 20.71
CA GLY A 426 -24.72 -1.82 20.58
C GLY A 426 -25.16 -2.83 19.52
N ALA A 427 -26.00 -3.78 19.92
CA ALA A 427 -26.72 -4.76 19.08
C ALA A 427 -25.95 -5.26 17.84
N HIS A 428 -25.03 -6.20 18.07
CA HIS A 428 -24.48 -7.07 17.03
C HIS A 428 -25.64 -7.64 16.18
N ASP A 429 -25.69 -7.28 14.89
CA ASP A 429 -26.67 -7.82 13.94
C ASP A 429 -26.00 -8.86 13.03
N PRO A 430 -25.83 -10.11 13.51
CA PRO A 430 -25.21 -11.18 12.73
C PRO A 430 -26.03 -11.52 11.46
N ALA A 431 -27.31 -11.16 11.39
CA ALA A 431 -28.14 -11.42 10.22
C ALA A 431 -27.70 -10.55 9.04
N ARG A 432 -27.34 -9.28 9.28
CA ARG A 432 -26.87 -8.36 8.25
C ARG A 432 -25.55 -8.81 7.61
N ALA A 433 -24.63 -9.34 8.41
CA ALA A 433 -23.39 -9.93 7.90
C ALA A 433 -23.63 -11.18 7.04
N VAL A 434 -24.61 -12.02 7.43
CA VAL A 434 -25.02 -13.19 6.63
C VAL A 434 -25.67 -12.75 5.32
N HIS A 435 -26.55 -11.74 5.33
CA HIS A 435 -27.16 -11.22 4.11
C HIS A 435 -26.14 -10.58 3.14
N ALA A 436 -25.12 -9.89 3.67
CA ALA A 436 -24.01 -9.40 2.86
C ALA A 436 -23.24 -10.53 2.16
N LEU A 437 -23.02 -11.66 2.84
CA LEU A 437 -22.42 -12.85 2.24
C LEU A 437 -23.32 -13.50 1.18
N ASP A 438 -24.64 -13.53 1.40
CA ASP A 438 -25.60 -14.03 0.41
C ASP A 438 -25.61 -13.17 -0.86
N VAL A 439 -25.52 -11.85 -0.72
CA VAL A 439 -25.41 -10.90 -1.84
C VAL A 439 -24.09 -11.09 -2.59
N LEU A 440 -22.95 -11.18 -1.89
CA LEU A 440 -21.66 -11.47 -2.53
C LEU A 440 -21.68 -12.81 -3.25
N SER A 441 -22.33 -13.82 -2.69
CA SER A 441 -22.45 -15.13 -3.34
C SER A 441 -23.19 -15.03 -4.68
N ILE A 442 -24.16 -14.12 -4.83
CA ILE A 442 -24.85 -13.89 -6.11
C ILE A 442 -23.98 -13.08 -7.09
N LEU A 443 -23.30 -12.04 -6.60
CA LEU A 443 -22.48 -11.17 -7.43
C LEU A 443 -21.21 -11.86 -7.96
N PHE A 444 -20.70 -12.84 -7.21
CA PHE A 444 -19.46 -13.57 -7.49
C PHE A 444 -19.68 -15.03 -7.92
N ASP A 445 -20.91 -15.54 -7.96
CA ASP A 445 -21.18 -16.83 -8.62
C ASP A 445 -20.86 -16.68 -10.12
N GLU A 446 -20.13 -17.66 -10.66
CA GLU A 446 -19.94 -17.79 -12.11
C GLU A 446 -21.29 -18.21 -12.70
N ALA A 447 -21.96 -17.30 -13.41
CA ALA A 447 -23.19 -17.58 -14.14
C ALA A 447 -22.95 -18.53 -15.32
#